data_AF-A0A7M7H3F8-F1
#
_entry.id   AF-A0A7M7H3F8-F1
#
_cell.length_a   1.000
_cell.length_b   1.000
_cell.length_c   1.000
_cell.angle_alpha   90.00
_cell.angle_beta   90.00
_cell.angle_gamma   90.00
#
_symmetry.space_group_name_H-M   'P 1'
#
loop_
_entity.id
_entity.type
_entity.pdbx_description
1 polymer ?
#
loop_
_entity_poly.entity_id
_entity_poly.type
_entity_poly.pdbx_seq_one_letter_code
_entity_poly.pdbx_strand_id
1 'polypeptide(L)' 'MSKLVLFLCIAFLAVSIVVAQSGCKPPGFICSSDSECCEPFACNPWAGRCTKPIDPATGGAATRS' A
#
# COMPACT_ATOMS: atom_id res chain seq x y z
N MET A 1 -10.42 22.64 -30.32
CA MET A 1 -10.28 21.18 -30.14
C MET A 1 -9.13 20.78 -29.21
N SER A 2 -7.91 21.35 -29.30
CA SER A 2 -6.80 20.92 -28.42
C SER A 2 -6.99 21.23 -26.93
N LYS A 3 -7.69 22.31 -26.58
CA LYS A 3 -7.98 22.67 -25.17
C LYS A 3 -8.75 21.57 -24.43
N LEU A 4 -9.74 20.95 -25.08
CA LEU A 4 -10.55 19.88 -24.47
C LEU A 4 -9.72 18.61 -24.22
N VAL A 5 -8.84 18.26 -25.17
CA VAL A 5 -7.90 17.14 -25.01
C VAL A 5 -6.97 17.38 -23.83
N LEU A 6 -6.47 18.61 -23.68
CA LEU A 6 -5.57 19.00 -22.59
C LEU A 6 -6.28 18.92 -21.22
N PHE A 7 -7.53 19.39 -21.13
CA PHE A 7 -8.34 19.26 -19.92
C PHE A 7 -8.62 17.79 -19.55
N LEU A 8 -8.92 16.94 -20.53
CA LEU A 8 -9.12 15.50 -20.29
C LEU A 8 -7.84 14.83 -19.80
N CYS A 9 -6.68 15.12 -20.41
CA CYS A 9 -5.39 14.59 -19.96
C CYS A 9 -5.09 14.98 -18.50
N ILE A 10 -5.31 16.24 -18.13
CA ILE A 10 -5.08 16.70 -16.75
C ILE A 10 -6.03 15.98 -15.78
N ALA A 11 -7.31 15.80 -16.14
CA ALA A 11 -8.27 15.08 -15.30
C ALA A 11 -7.87 13.61 -15.09
N PHE A 12 -7.47 12.90 -16.16
CA PHE A 12 -7.01 11.51 -16.06
C PHE A 12 -5.74 11.36 -15.22
N LEU A 13 -4.77 12.28 -15.37
CA LEU A 13 -3.57 12.29 -14.53
C LEU A 13 -3.93 12.53 -13.07
N ALA A 14 -4.78 13.52 -12.76
CA ALA A 14 -5.23 13.80 -11.40
C ALA A 14 -5.89 12.58 -10.73
N VAL A 15 -6.79 11.88 -11.43
CA VAL A 15 -7.44 10.67 -10.92
C VAL A 15 -6.43 9.55 -10.68
N SER A 16 -5.47 9.36 -11.59
CA SER A 16 -4.43 8.34 -11.46
C SER A 16 -3.53 8.58 -10.24
N ILE A 17 -3.19 9.85 -9.96
CA ILE A 17 -2.38 10.22 -8.79
C ILE A 17 -3.14 9.92 -7.49
N VAL A 18 -4.45 10.23 -7.45
CA VAL A 18 -5.29 9.95 -6.27
C VAL A 18 -5.40 8.44 -6.00
N VAL A 19 -5.61 7.63 -7.04
CA VAL A 19 -5.71 6.16 -6.90
C VAL A 19 -4.40 5.53 -6.42
N ALA A 20 -3.25 6.10 -6.81
CA ALA A 20 -1.95 5.64 -6.36
C ALA A 20 -1.68 5.95 -4.87
N GLN A 21 -2.39 6.92 -4.29
CA GLN A 21 -2.11 7.43 -2.94
C GLN A 21 -3.13 6.99 -1.88
N SER A 22 -4.28 6.44 -2.25
CA SER A 22 -5.43 6.36 -1.34
C SER A 22 -5.68 5.00 -0.67
N GLY A 23 -4.69 4.11 -0.57
CA GLY A 23 -4.94 2.80 0.04
C GLY A 23 -3.71 2.16 0.68
N CYS A 24 -3.89 1.68 1.90
CA CYS A 24 -3.03 0.65 2.45
C CYS A 24 -3.33 -0.70 1.77
N LYS A 25 -2.33 -1.57 1.70
CA LYS A 25 -2.40 -2.88 1.06
C LYS A 25 -2.88 -3.92 2.07
N PRO A 26 -3.88 -4.73 1.72
CA PRO A 26 -4.35 -5.81 2.59
C PRO A 26 -3.30 -6.95 2.67
N PRO A 27 -3.47 -7.89 3.62
CA PRO A 27 -2.54 -9.01 3.77
C PRO A 27 -2.39 -9.83 2.48
N GLY A 28 -1.16 -10.27 2.19
CA GLY A 28 -0.82 -11.06 1.00
C GLY A 28 -0.46 -10.23 -0.23
N PHE A 29 -0.69 -8.91 -0.24
CA PHE A 29 -0.30 -8.03 -1.34
C PHE A 29 1.21 -7.72 -1.32
N ILE A 30 1.76 -7.47 -2.51
CA ILE A 30 3.17 -7.10 -2.67
C ILE A 30 3.41 -5.73 -2.04
N CYS A 31 4.45 -5.61 -1.24
CA CYS A 31 4.86 -4.37 -0.59
C CYS A 31 6.37 -4.15 -0.75
N SER A 32 6.79 -2.88 -0.70
CA SER A 32 8.23 -2.53 -0.58
C SER A 32 8.56 -1.93 0.78
N SER A 33 7.55 -1.41 1.49
CA SER A 33 7.69 -0.76 2.79
C SER A 33 6.52 -1.11 3.71
N ASP A 34 6.74 -1.07 5.03
CA ASP A 34 5.71 -1.31 6.04
C ASP A 34 4.54 -0.32 5.93
N SER A 35 4.83 0.93 5.55
CA SER A 35 3.83 2.00 5.35
C SER A 35 2.85 1.72 4.22
N GLU A 36 3.17 0.80 3.31
CA GLU A 36 2.24 0.37 2.28
C GLU A 36 1.21 -0.63 2.81
N CYS A 37 1.43 -1.28 3.95
CA CYS A 37 0.55 -2.31 4.47
C CYS A 37 -0.49 -1.70 5.42
N CYS A 38 -1.72 -2.24 5.40
CA CYS A 38 -2.73 -1.86 6.38
C CYS A 38 -2.32 -2.33 7.76
N GLU A 39 -2.57 -1.55 8.81
CA GLU A 39 -2.37 -2.03 10.18
C GLU A 39 -3.32 -3.21 10.47
N PRO A 40 -2.86 -4.23 11.22
CA PRO A 40 -1.57 -4.35 11.92
C PRO A 40 -0.45 -5.05 11.11
N PHE A 41 -0.57 -5.12 9.78
CA PHE A 41 0.37 -5.87 8.93
C PHE A 41 1.65 -5.07 8.65
N ALA A 42 2.76 -5.79 8.48
CA ALA A 42 4.06 -5.25 8.11
C ALA A 42 4.58 -5.93 6.83
N CYS A 43 5.47 -5.26 6.12
CA CYS A 43 6.06 -5.78 4.92
C CYS A 43 7.15 -6.79 5.26
N ASN A 44 6.92 -8.06 4.94
CA ASN A 44 7.91 -9.10 5.17
C ASN A 44 9.06 -8.96 4.15
N PRO A 45 10.31 -8.71 4.58
CA PRO A 45 11.43 -8.48 3.67
C PRO A 45 11.85 -9.73 2.88
N TRP A 46 11.53 -10.93 3.37
CA TRP A 46 11.82 -12.19 2.67
C TRP A 46 10.72 -12.58 1.68
N ALA A 47 9.45 -12.29 2.01
CA ALA A 47 8.32 -12.62 1.14
C ALA A 47 7.91 -11.49 0.18
N GLY A 48 8.35 -10.25 0.45
CA GLY A 48 7.95 -9.05 -0.27
C GLY A 48 6.45 -8.78 -0.18
N ARG A 49 5.80 -9.20 0.92
CA ARG A 49 4.33 -9.17 1.08
C ARG A 49 3.91 -8.70 2.46
N CYS A 50 2.74 -8.06 2.51
CA CYS A 50 2.12 -7.67 3.77
C CYS A 50 1.72 -8.92 4.56
N THR A 51 2.29 -9.11 5.74
CA THR A 51 2.02 -10.25 6.62
C THR A 51 1.88 -9.79 8.06
N LYS A 52 1.34 -10.65 8.93
CA LYS A 52 1.25 -10.31 10.35
C LYS A 52 2.65 -10.40 10.96
N PRO A 53 3.15 -9.34 11.62
CA PRO A 53 4.45 -9.39 12.28
C PRO A 53 4.47 -10.51 13.32
N ILE A 54 5.63 -11.13 13.54
CA ILE A 54 5.82 -12.18 14.55
C ILE A 54 6.62 -11.58 15.68
N ASP A 55 6.12 -11.69 16.91
CA ASP A 55 6.87 -11.29 18.11
C ASP A 55 7.91 -12.36 18.43
N PRO A 56 9.22 -12.05 18.38
CA PRO A 56 10.27 -13.03 18.66
C PRO A 56 10.24 -13.54 20.11
N ALA A 57 9.62 -12.78 21.03
CA ALA A 57 9.47 -13.17 22.43
C ALA A 57 8.42 -14.28 22.66
N THR A 58 7.40 -14.37 21.79
CA THR A 58 6.25 -15.26 21.99
C THR A 58 6.12 -16.29 20.86
N GLY A 59 6.88 -16.14 19.76
CA GLY A 59 6.71 -16.94 18.54
C GLY A 59 5.31 -16.77 17.91
N GLY A 60 4.55 -15.81 18.42
CA GLY A 60 3.16 -15.55 18.10
C GLY A 60 3.03 -14.26 17.30
N ALA A 61 1.83 -14.03 16.78
CA ALA A 61 1.61 -12.92 15.89
C ALA A 61 1.51 -11.60 16.69
N ALA A 62 2.44 -10.68 16.41
CA ALA A 62 2.59 -9.42 17.10
C ALA A 62 1.36 -8.53 16.94
N THR A 63 0.92 -7.93 18.05
CA THR A 63 -0.20 -7.00 18.08
C THR A 63 0.39 -5.62 18.34
N ARG A 64 0.47 -4.76 17.31
CA ARG A 64 0.82 -3.34 17.49
C ARG A 64 -0.29 -2.69 18.31
N SER A 65 0.07 -2.19 19.50
CA SER A 65 -0.83 -1.49 20.43
C SER A 65 -0.92 -0.01 20.10
#